data_AF-A0A2U0SC49-F1
#
_entry.id   AF-A0A2U0SC49-F1
#
_cell.length_a   1.000
_cell.length_b   1.000
_cell.length_c   1.000
_cell.angle_alpha   90.00
_cell.angle_beta   90.00
_cell.angle_gamma   90.00
#
_symmetry.space_group_name_H-M   'P 1'
#
loop_
_entity.id
_entity.type
_entity.pdbx_description
1 polymer ?
#
loop_
_entity_poly.entity_id
_entity_poly.type
_entity_poly.pdbx_seq_one_letter_code
_entity_poly.pdbx_strand_id
1 'polypeptide(L)'
;MEIRAFLKAPKLITKAGPWKCGAVDSKNKMPKTAFPLARKRSFILGNQWWWKLDHYECGPITGRILIAYHLEKANFIAFLAIDSAPDELAVVACLEHHYDHGSWHWHTKCADLSQFATGATRQRNGGIRIPPKGAYSRARPYEMGHMEAVNRAYKAFRVADAGGGQEQGRLL
;
A
#
# COMPACT_ATOMS: atom_id res chain seq x y z
N MET A 1 11.08 6.87 15.54
CA MET A 1 9.80 6.21 15.86
C MET A 1 9.91 4.79 15.37
N GLU A 2 9.68 3.83 16.25
CA GLU A 2 9.74 2.41 15.93
C GLU A 2 8.61 1.97 14.98
N ILE A 3 8.94 1.12 14.00
CA ILE A 3 7.97 0.62 13.00
C ILE A 3 6.73 -0.02 13.64
N ARG A 4 6.90 -0.73 14.76
CA ARG A 4 5.80 -1.41 15.44
C ARG A 4 4.79 -0.41 16.01
N ALA A 5 5.28 0.71 16.55
CA ALA A 5 4.44 1.80 17.01
C ALA A 5 3.77 2.48 15.81
N PHE A 6 4.53 2.73 14.74
CA PHE A 6 4.00 3.35 13.53
C PHE A 6 2.88 2.54 12.88
N LEU A 7 3.04 1.21 12.71
CA LEU A 7 2.01 0.34 12.12
C LEU A 7 0.73 0.23 12.96
N LYS A 8 0.80 0.53 14.26
CA LYS A 8 -0.35 0.56 15.15
C LYS A 8 -1.02 1.92 15.23
N ALA A 9 -0.28 3.00 14.96
CA ALA A 9 -0.81 4.36 15.00
C ALA A 9 -1.82 4.58 13.86
N PRO A 10 -2.92 5.32 14.11
CA PRO A 10 -3.88 5.64 13.06
C PRO A 10 -3.25 6.52 11.97
N LYS A 11 -3.59 6.27 10.71
CA LYS A 11 -3.27 7.16 9.58
C LYS A 11 -4.52 7.86 9.10
N LEU A 12 -4.47 9.18 8.98
CA LEU A 12 -5.57 9.96 8.41
C LEU A 12 -5.30 10.17 6.92
N ILE A 13 -6.26 9.82 6.06
CA ILE A 13 -6.15 10.10 4.62
C ILE A 13 -6.35 11.61 4.40
N THR A 14 -5.34 12.27 3.87
CA THR A 14 -5.37 13.71 3.53
C THR A 14 -5.79 13.93 2.09
N LYS A 15 -5.56 12.94 1.21
CA LYS A 15 -6.01 12.97 -0.19
C LYS A 15 -6.21 11.55 -0.70
N ALA A 16 -7.46 11.20 -1.01
CA ALA A 16 -7.77 9.93 -1.64
C ALA A 16 -7.56 10.00 -3.17
N GLY A 17 -6.83 9.05 -3.74
CA GLY A 17 -6.62 8.96 -5.18
C GLY A 17 -7.72 8.18 -5.90
N PRO A 18 -8.02 8.49 -7.17
CA PRO A 18 -8.93 7.68 -7.97
C PRO A 18 -8.28 6.34 -8.37
N TRP A 19 -9.11 5.34 -8.62
CA TRP A 19 -8.66 4.09 -9.25
C TRP A 19 -8.30 4.31 -10.71
N LYS A 20 -7.20 3.68 -11.14
CA LYS A 20 -6.63 3.77 -12.49
C LYS A 20 -6.20 2.39 -12.96
N CYS A 21 -6.32 2.11 -14.26
CA CYS A 21 -5.80 0.91 -14.89
C CYS A 21 -5.30 1.23 -16.30
N GLY A 22 -4.03 0.93 -16.59
CA GLY A 22 -3.39 1.26 -17.87
C GLY A 22 -3.94 0.47 -19.07
N ALA A 23 -4.55 -0.70 -18.81
CA ALA A 23 -5.20 -1.52 -19.83
C ALA A 23 -6.57 -0.95 -20.25
N VAL A 24 -7.22 -0.15 -19.39
CA VAL A 24 -8.48 0.53 -19.71
C VAL A 24 -8.22 1.80 -20.51
N ASP A 25 -7.23 2.60 -20.09
CA ASP A 25 -6.75 3.77 -20.84
C ASP A 25 -5.25 3.92 -20.59
N SER A 26 -4.47 4.08 -21.65
CA SER A 26 -3.03 4.36 -21.58
C SER A 26 -2.67 5.56 -20.70
N LYS A 27 -3.57 6.57 -20.58
CA LYS A 27 -3.41 7.73 -19.68
C LYS A 27 -3.48 7.35 -18.20
N ASN A 28 -4.09 6.20 -17.89
CA ASN A 28 -4.17 5.63 -16.55
C ASN A 28 -2.99 4.71 -16.21
N LYS A 29 -2.00 4.59 -17.10
CA LYS A 29 -0.71 3.96 -16.76
C LYS A 29 -0.05 4.71 -15.61
N MET A 30 0.56 3.96 -14.69
CA MET A 30 1.25 4.55 -13.53
C MET A 30 2.47 5.38 -13.97
N PRO A 31 2.48 6.70 -13.71
CA PRO A 31 3.63 7.54 -14.03
C PRO A 31 4.77 7.31 -13.03
N LYS A 32 6.02 7.56 -13.45
CA LYS A 32 7.21 7.43 -12.58
C LYS A 32 7.16 8.32 -11.33
N THR A 33 6.41 9.40 -11.38
CA THR A 33 6.24 10.36 -10.28
C THR A 33 5.19 9.93 -9.25
N ALA A 34 4.35 8.93 -9.55
CA ALA A 34 3.32 8.49 -8.61
C ALA A 34 3.92 7.84 -7.36
N PHE A 35 4.94 6.99 -7.52
CA PHE A 35 5.59 6.29 -6.41
C PHE A 35 7.12 6.27 -6.58
N PRO A 36 7.77 7.43 -6.40
CA PRO A 36 9.20 7.58 -6.58
C PRO A 36 9.93 7.02 -5.35
N LEU A 37 10.63 5.91 -5.52
CA LEU A 37 11.37 5.30 -4.42
C LEU A 37 12.67 6.07 -4.13
N ALA A 38 13.28 6.67 -5.14
CA ALA A 38 14.44 7.56 -5.04
C ALA A 38 14.50 8.43 -6.31
N ARG A 39 15.33 9.48 -6.35
CA ARG A 39 15.47 10.41 -7.50
C ARG A 39 15.55 9.74 -8.88
N LYS A 40 16.19 8.58 -9.01
CA LYS A 40 16.36 7.84 -10.28
C LYS A 40 15.58 6.52 -10.34
N ARG A 41 14.75 6.22 -9.35
CA ARG A 41 14.09 4.92 -9.24
C ARG A 41 12.66 5.07 -8.75
N SER A 42 11.73 4.52 -9.52
CA SER A 42 10.30 4.52 -9.20
C SER A 42 9.77 3.10 -9.18
N PHE A 43 8.72 2.88 -8.40
CA PHE A 43 7.90 1.69 -8.56
C PHE A 43 6.86 1.93 -9.65
N ILE A 44 6.75 1.00 -10.58
CA ILE A 44 5.80 1.06 -11.70
C ILE A 44 5.09 -0.28 -11.78
N LEU A 45 3.76 -0.23 -11.85
CA LEU A 45 2.92 -1.39 -12.08
C LEU A 45 2.77 -1.66 -13.59
N GLY A 46 2.57 -2.93 -13.94
CA GLY A 46 2.17 -3.31 -15.30
C GLY A 46 0.77 -2.78 -15.63
N ASN A 47 0.46 -2.67 -16.92
CA ASN A 47 -0.77 -2.01 -17.37
C ASN A 47 -2.07 -2.69 -16.90
N GLN A 48 -2.06 -3.99 -16.62
CA GLN A 48 -3.23 -4.76 -16.17
C GLN A 48 -3.56 -4.61 -14.68
N TRP A 49 -2.71 -3.90 -13.92
CA TRP A 49 -2.98 -3.64 -12.51
C TRP A 49 -3.93 -2.44 -12.35
N TRP A 50 -5.00 -2.66 -11.61
CA TRP A 50 -5.75 -1.57 -10.99
C TRP A 50 -4.91 -1.00 -9.86
N TRP A 51 -4.80 0.33 -9.79
CA TRP A 51 -4.03 0.99 -8.76
C TRP A 51 -4.68 2.31 -8.32
N LYS A 52 -4.50 2.66 -7.06
CA LYS A 52 -4.79 3.99 -6.51
C LYS A 52 -3.70 4.40 -5.54
N LEU A 53 -3.58 5.71 -5.31
CA LEU A 53 -2.58 6.28 -4.43
C LEU A 53 -3.25 7.26 -3.46
N ASP A 54 -3.22 6.93 -2.18
CA ASP A 54 -3.73 7.80 -1.13
C ASP A 54 -2.56 8.48 -0.41
N HIS A 55 -2.72 9.75 -0.09
CA HIS A 55 -1.81 10.47 0.79
C HIS A 55 -2.37 10.44 2.20
N TYR A 56 -1.47 10.33 3.17
CA TYR A 56 -1.86 10.28 4.57
C TYR A 56 -0.92 11.09 5.45
N GLU A 57 -1.39 11.34 6.67
CA GLU A 57 -0.59 11.83 7.78
C GLU A 57 -0.76 10.94 9.02
N CYS A 58 0.25 10.96 9.89
CA CYS A 58 0.33 10.22 11.14
C CYS A 58 1.18 11.02 12.14
N GLY A 59 0.57 12.05 12.73
CA GLY A 59 1.32 13.06 13.48
C GLY A 59 2.24 13.84 12.53
N PRO A 60 3.55 13.98 12.81
CA PRO A 60 4.47 14.72 11.94
C PRO A 60 4.90 13.94 10.68
N ILE A 61 4.48 12.68 10.54
CA ILE A 61 4.89 11.81 9.44
C ILE A 61 3.84 11.88 8.34
N THR A 62 4.25 12.27 7.14
CA THR A 62 3.44 12.18 5.92
C THR A 62 3.92 11.04 5.06
N GLY A 63 3.06 10.59 4.15
CA GLY A 63 3.46 9.59 3.18
C GLY A 63 2.34 9.18 2.25
N ARG A 64 2.54 8.02 1.62
CA ARG A 64 1.62 7.49 0.61
C ARG A 64 1.29 6.03 0.86
N ILE A 65 0.05 5.66 0.56
CA ILE A 65 -0.41 4.28 0.47
C ILE A 65 -0.71 3.99 -1.00
N LEU A 66 0.10 3.13 -1.61
CA LEU A 66 -0.20 2.58 -2.93
C LEU A 66 -0.99 1.30 -2.74
N ILE A 67 -2.19 1.23 -3.30
CA ILE A 67 -3.06 0.05 -3.27
C ILE A 67 -3.23 -0.41 -4.70
N ALA A 68 -2.96 -1.68 -4.96
CA ALA A 68 -3.10 -2.23 -6.30
C ALA A 68 -3.51 -3.70 -6.29
N TYR A 69 -4.21 -4.11 -7.34
CA TYR A 69 -4.55 -5.51 -7.56
C TYR A 69 -4.65 -5.84 -9.05
N HIS A 70 -4.54 -7.13 -9.34
CA HIS A 70 -4.69 -7.70 -10.67
C HIS A 70 -5.88 -8.65 -10.66
N LEU A 71 -6.92 -8.34 -11.44
CA LEU A 71 -8.17 -9.11 -11.47
C LEU A 71 -7.92 -10.57 -11.85
N GLU A 72 -7.35 -10.81 -13.02
CA GLU A 72 -7.19 -12.17 -13.58
C GLU A 72 -6.31 -13.08 -12.71
N LYS A 73 -5.29 -12.51 -12.08
CA LYS A 73 -4.35 -13.26 -11.24
C LYS A 73 -4.79 -13.34 -9.78
N ALA A 74 -5.86 -12.64 -9.39
CA ALA A 74 -6.25 -12.45 -7.99
C ALA A 74 -5.08 -12.01 -7.08
N ASN A 75 -4.15 -11.21 -7.64
CA ASN A 75 -2.98 -10.72 -6.92
C ASN A 75 -3.27 -9.34 -6.34
N PHE A 76 -2.67 -9.05 -5.18
CA PHE A 76 -2.82 -7.79 -4.49
C PHE A 76 -1.51 -7.35 -3.88
N ILE A 77 -1.30 -6.04 -3.90
CA ILE A 77 -0.18 -5.38 -3.25
C ILE A 77 -0.62 -4.05 -2.66
N ALA A 78 -0.25 -3.82 -1.42
CA ALA A 78 -0.37 -2.51 -0.81
C ALA A 78 0.95 -2.12 -0.16
N PHE A 79 1.46 -0.93 -0.48
CA PHE A 79 2.65 -0.37 0.12
C PHE A 79 2.27 0.76 1.06
N LEU A 80 2.85 0.75 2.26
CA LEU A 80 2.90 1.89 3.16
C LEU A 80 4.29 2.51 3.05
N ALA A 81 4.35 3.76 2.59
CA ALA A 81 5.60 4.51 2.47
C ALA A 81 5.52 5.84 3.22
N ILE A 82 6.69 6.32 3.67
CA ILE A 82 6.87 7.63 4.28
C ILE A 82 7.64 8.53 3.32
N ASP A 83 7.37 9.83 3.36
CA ASP A 83 8.19 10.82 2.65
C ASP A 83 9.55 10.92 3.35
N SER A 84 10.63 10.63 2.63
CA SER A 84 12.00 10.68 3.17
C SER A 84 12.75 11.93 2.75
N ALA A 85 12.44 12.45 1.56
CA ALA A 85 12.97 13.67 0.97
C ALA A 85 11.98 14.15 -0.13
N PRO A 86 12.14 15.35 -0.70
CA PRO A 86 11.34 15.77 -1.84
C PRO A 86 11.40 14.72 -2.96
N ASP A 87 10.23 14.22 -3.36
CA ASP A 87 10.07 13.16 -4.36
C ASP A 87 10.80 11.84 -4.05
N GLU A 88 11.03 11.51 -2.79
CA GLU A 88 11.58 10.21 -2.38
C GLU A 88 10.75 9.54 -1.28
N LEU A 89 10.34 8.30 -1.54
CA LEU A 89 9.58 7.47 -0.63
C LEU A 89 10.43 6.33 -0.07
N ALA A 90 10.39 6.16 1.24
CA ALA A 90 10.88 4.95 1.89
C ALA A 90 9.70 4.01 2.16
N VAL A 91 9.72 2.80 1.60
CA VAL A 91 8.68 1.78 1.85
C VAL A 91 8.95 1.12 3.20
N VAL A 92 8.01 1.27 4.14
CA VAL A 92 8.15 0.77 5.51
C VAL A 92 7.40 -0.52 5.76
N ALA A 93 6.33 -0.76 5.00
CA ALA A 93 5.65 -2.05 4.98
C ALA A 93 5.00 -2.32 3.63
N CYS A 94 4.88 -3.60 3.30
CA CYS A 94 4.15 -4.08 2.14
C CYS A 94 3.24 -5.24 2.57
N LEU A 95 1.98 -5.20 2.21
CA LEU A 95 1.06 -6.32 2.32
C LEU A 95 0.83 -6.90 0.91
N GLU A 96 1.03 -8.20 0.76
CA GLU A 96 0.92 -8.88 -0.53
C GLU A 96 0.06 -10.14 -0.45
N HIS A 97 -0.61 -10.44 -1.55
CA HIS A 97 -1.27 -11.72 -1.83
C HIS A 97 -0.98 -12.12 -3.28
N HIS A 98 -0.59 -13.38 -3.49
CA HIS A 98 -0.29 -13.92 -4.82
C HIS A 98 -1.01 -15.27 -4.99
N TYR A 99 -2.21 -15.26 -5.57
CA TYR A 99 -3.05 -16.47 -5.61
C TYR A 99 -2.34 -17.68 -6.24
N ASP A 100 -1.49 -17.43 -7.23
CA ASP A 100 -0.78 -18.42 -8.02
C ASP A 100 0.36 -19.15 -7.28
N HIS A 101 0.95 -18.55 -6.23
CA HIS A 101 2.10 -19.16 -5.56
C HIS A 101 2.31 -18.74 -4.09
N GLY A 102 1.35 -18.07 -3.44
CA GLY A 102 1.50 -17.67 -2.05
C GLY A 102 0.28 -17.06 -1.37
N SER A 103 0.18 -17.28 -0.06
CA SER A 103 -0.81 -16.59 0.75
C SER A 103 -0.44 -15.15 1.07
N TRP A 104 -1.38 -14.48 1.74
CA TRP A 104 -1.17 -13.25 2.48
C TRP A 104 0.14 -13.25 3.25
N HIS A 105 0.94 -12.22 3.03
CA HIS A 105 2.16 -11.99 3.80
C HIS A 105 2.57 -10.52 3.81
N TRP A 106 3.32 -10.17 4.83
CA TRP A 106 3.88 -8.86 5.04
C TRP A 106 5.37 -8.86 4.68
N HIS A 107 5.85 -7.73 4.16
CA HIS A 107 7.28 -7.39 4.13
C HIS A 107 7.49 -6.12 4.95
N THR A 108 8.43 -6.15 5.89
CA THR A 108 8.86 -4.98 6.68
C THR A 108 10.25 -5.24 7.27
N LYS A 109 10.73 -4.41 8.19
CA LYS A 109 11.96 -4.61 8.96
C LYS A 109 11.70 -4.19 10.41
N CYS A 110 12.25 -4.88 11.39
CA CYS A 110 12.22 -4.41 12.79
C CYS A 110 13.26 -3.30 12.98
N ALA A 111 12.83 -2.04 12.89
CA ALA A 111 13.71 -0.87 13.03
C ALA A 111 12.91 0.42 13.28
N ASP A 112 13.63 1.47 13.68
CA ASP A 112 13.16 2.85 13.55
C ASP A 112 12.90 3.23 12.09
N LEU A 113 11.91 4.11 11.88
CA LEU A 113 11.55 4.62 10.55
C LEU A 113 12.73 5.29 9.81
N SER A 114 13.66 5.92 10.54
CA SER A 114 14.85 6.57 9.95
C SER A 114 15.84 5.58 9.32
N GLN A 115 15.73 4.29 9.62
CA GLN A 115 16.60 3.24 9.09
C GLN A 115 16.05 2.57 7.83
N PHE A 116 14.87 2.98 7.36
CA PHE A 116 14.28 2.48 6.12
C PHE A 116 14.89 3.23 4.94
N ALA A 117 15.56 2.50 4.06
CA ALA A 117 16.22 3.09 2.91
C ALA A 117 15.22 3.42 1.79
N THR A 118 15.51 4.52 1.09
CA THR A 118 14.90 4.85 -0.21
C THR A 118 15.42 3.90 -1.30
N GLY A 119 14.77 3.93 -2.46
CA GLY A 119 15.21 3.22 -3.65
C GLY A 119 14.91 1.71 -3.65
N ALA A 120 14.15 1.19 -2.69
CA ALA A 120 13.77 -0.22 -2.64
C ALA A 120 12.28 -0.42 -2.32
N THR A 121 11.65 -1.39 -2.97
CA THR A 121 10.27 -1.84 -2.67
C THR A 121 10.21 -2.78 -1.48
N ARG A 122 11.36 -3.40 -1.15
CA ARG A 122 11.54 -4.31 -0.02
C ARG A 122 12.88 -3.99 0.61
N GLN A 123 12.93 -3.95 1.94
CA GLN A 123 14.15 -3.69 2.68
C GLN A 123 15.12 -4.86 2.47
N ARG A 124 16.17 -4.67 1.67
CA ARG A 124 17.11 -5.76 1.31
C ARG A 124 17.96 -6.24 2.49
N ASN A 125 18.22 -5.35 3.45
CA ASN A 125 19.04 -5.64 4.64
C ASN A 125 18.15 -5.64 5.89
N GLY A 126 17.88 -6.83 6.43
CA GLY A 126 16.99 -7.01 7.59
C GLY A 126 15.50 -6.99 7.27
N GLY A 127 15.12 -7.03 5.98
CA GLY A 127 13.73 -7.23 5.59
C GLY A 127 13.23 -8.62 5.99
N ILE A 128 12.03 -8.65 6.55
CA ILE A 128 11.37 -9.83 7.08
C ILE A 128 10.10 -10.05 6.27
N ARG A 129 9.90 -11.29 5.83
CA ARG A 129 8.62 -11.76 5.30
C ARG A 129 7.84 -12.47 6.41
N ILE A 130 6.59 -12.08 6.65
CA ILE A 130 5.74 -12.66 7.71
C ILE A 130 4.42 -13.13 7.08
N PRO A 131 4.10 -14.44 7.09
CA PRO A 131 4.95 -15.56 7.54
C PRO A 131 6.15 -15.81 6.60
N PRO A 132 7.16 -16.62 7.00
CA PRO A 132 8.27 -17.00 6.13
C PRO A 132 7.84 -17.76 4.87
N LYS A 133 8.68 -17.75 3.82
CA LYS A 133 8.39 -18.48 2.57
C LYS A 133 8.27 -19.98 2.86
N GLY A 134 7.26 -20.63 2.25
CA GLY A 134 7.00 -22.05 2.46
C GLY A 134 6.26 -22.39 3.75
N ALA A 135 5.98 -21.41 4.62
CA ALA A 135 5.11 -21.63 5.76
C ALA A 135 3.70 -22.04 5.30
N TYR A 136 3.05 -22.90 6.08
CA TYR A 136 1.68 -23.30 5.81
C TYR A 136 0.77 -22.09 5.69
N SER A 137 -0.12 -22.15 4.69
CA SER A 137 -1.11 -21.13 4.51
C SER A 137 -2.44 -21.74 4.09
N ARG A 138 -3.52 -21.16 4.62
CA ARG A 138 -4.86 -21.50 4.19
C ARG A 138 -5.11 -20.79 2.87
N ALA A 139 -4.90 -21.48 1.75
CA ALA A 139 -5.37 -21.02 0.46
C ALA A 139 -6.90 -20.97 0.49
N ARG A 140 -7.48 -19.83 0.14
CA ARG A 140 -8.92 -19.68 -0.05
C ARG A 140 -9.14 -18.97 -1.38
N PRO A 141 -10.12 -19.41 -2.18
CA PRO A 141 -10.58 -18.63 -3.32
C PRO A 141 -10.89 -17.21 -2.85
N TYR A 142 -10.46 -16.24 -3.65
CA TYR A 142 -10.52 -14.85 -3.27
C TYR A 142 -10.86 -13.99 -4.48
N GLU A 143 -11.91 -13.18 -4.34
CA GLU A 143 -12.28 -12.18 -5.32
C GLU A 143 -11.73 -10.83 -4.88
N MET A 144 -10.92 -10.20 -5.74
CA MET A 144 -10.35 -8.89 -5.48
C MET A 144 -11.04 -7.83 -6.32
N GLY A 145 -11.50 -6.77 -5.67
CA GLY A 145 -12.09 -5.59 -6.30
C GLY A 145 -11.72 -4.32 -5.55
N HIS A 146 -12.10 -3.16 -6.09
CA HIS A 146 -11.76 -1.85 -5.53
C HIS A 146 -12.04 -1.73 -4.02
N MET A 147 -13.25 -2.07 -3.59
CA MET A 147 -13.66 -1.96 -2.19
C MET A 147 -12.88 -2.91 -1.28
N GLU A 148 -12.72 -4.16 -1.68
CA GLU A 148 -11.98 -5.14 -0.89
C GLU A 148 -10.49 -4.80 -0.80
N ALA A 149 -9.89 -4.32 -1.89
CA ALA A 149 -8.50 -3.87 -1.89
C ALA A 149 -8.27 -2.71 -0.92
N VAL A 150 -9.18 -1.73 -0.89
CA VAL A 150 -9.15 -0.62 0.08
C VAL A 150 -9.31 -1.15 1.51
N ASN A 151 -10.35 -1.94 1.79
CA ASN A 151 -10.64 -2.47 3.11
C ASN A 151 -9.43 -3.23 3.69
N ARG A 152 -8.78 -4.05 2.85
CA ARG A 152 -7.56 -4.79 3.24
C ARG A 152 -6.42 -3.85 3.60
N ALA A 153 -6.07 -2.93 2.70
CA ALA A 153 -4.98 -1.99 2.92
C ALA A 153 -5.22 -1.10 4.13
N TYR A 154 -6.44 -0.55 4.27
CA TYR A 154 -6.81 0.36 5.34
C TYR A 154 -6.81 -0.33 6.69
N LYS A 155 -7.40 -1.52 6.79
CA LYS A 155 -7.35 -2.34 8.00
C LYS A 155 -5.92 -2.70 8.38
N ALA A 156 -5.12 -3.11 7.39
CA ALA A 156 -3.74 -3.51 7.57
C ALA A 156 -2.86 -2.37 8.09
N PHE A 157 -2.97 -1.19 7.49
CA PHE A 157 -2.17 -0.03 7.83
C PHE A 157 -2.81 0.88 8.88
N ARG A 158 -3.94 0.48 9.48
CA ARG A 158 -4.65 1.30 10.49
C ARG A 158 -5.01 2.68 9.96
N VAL A 159 -5.52 2.75 8.74
CA VAL A 159 -6.14 3.98 8.26
C VAL A 159 -7.40 4.22 9.08
N ALA A 160 -7.48 5.39 9.72
CA ALA A 160 -8.67 5.82 10.42
C ALA A 160 -9.71 6.23 9.38
N ASP A 161 -10.95 5.79 9.59
CA ASP A 161 -12.07 6.42 8.91
C ASP A 161 -12.06 7.89 9.32
N ALA A 162 -11.97 8.80 8.34
CA ALA A 162 -12.28 10.19 8.60
C ALA A 162 -13.74 10.21 9.08
N GLY A 163 -13.96 10.44 10.38
CA GLY A 163 -15.28 10.40 10.98
C GLY A 163 -16.29 11.16 10.13
N GLY A 164 -17.45 10.53 9.92
CA GLY A 164 -18.52 11.02 9.06
C GLY A 164 -18.87 12.49 9.29
N GLY A 165 -18.75 13.28 8.22
CA GLY A 165 -19.54 14.49 8.04
C GLY A 165 -20.95 14.10 7.63
N GLN A 166 -21.91 14.63 8.38
CA GLN A 166 -23.36 14.51 8.20
C GLN A 166 -23.83 14.51 6.74
N GLU A 167 -24.66 13.53 6.39
CA GLU A 167 -25.91 13.85 5.70
C GLU A 167 -27.05 13.32 6.58
N GLN A 168 -27.74 14.28 7.20
CA GLN A 168 -29.01 14.06 7.89
C GLN A 168 -30.02 13.52 6.88
N GLY A 169 -30.90 12.65 7.34
CA GLY A 169 -31.91 12.03 6.50
C GLY A 169 -32.83 13.00 5.78
N ARG A 170 -33.39 12.50 4.68
CA ARG A 170 -34.84 12.50 4.51
C ARG A 170 -35.23 11.27 3.70
N LEU A 171 -35.87 10.34 4.40
CA LEU A 171 -37.07 9.70 3.86
C LEU A 171 -37.96 10.79 3.27
N LEU A 172 -38.24 10.70 1.97
CA LEU A 172 -39.58 10.67 1.38
C LEU A 172 -39.43 10.13 -0.05
#